data_AF-A0A7V8ZDN0-F1
#
_entry.id   AF-A0A7V8ZDN0-F1
#
_cell.length_a   1.000
_cell.length_b   1.000
_cell.length_c   1.000
_cell.angle_alpha   90.00
_cell.angle_beta   90.00
_cell.angle_gamma   90.00
#
_symmetry.space_group_name_H-M   'P 1'
#
loop_
_entity.id
_entity.type
_entity.pdbx_description
1 polymer ?
#
loop_
_entity_poly.entity_id
_entity_poly.type
_entity_poly.pdbx_seq_one_letter_code
_entity_poly.pdbx_strand_id
1 'polypeptide(L)'
;GVLHTGSFPSAAAQRIPLMLKVRGVPLAFLSYVSGEIPGTPPNPNPWSLNRAGAQRILADARQARRRGARVVIVNVHWGKEYESDPTPTQRRLAQTLTAAPEITAVIGQHVHVVQPIERVRGKPVVFGEGNLLSNQTEACCAVESQDGLIALLDFEVRGKTARVTRMRYVPTWVKHPEFEVLPVGEALRADPEPEEREALERSYKDTVDVVGREAATPIPPRLP
;
A
#
# COMPACT_ATOMS: atom_id res chain seq x y z
N GLY A 1 23.24 3.87 -0.20
CA GLY A 1 22.48 2.61 -0.19
C GLY A 1 20.99 2.90 -0.17
N VAL A 2 20.15 1.91 -0.48
CA VAL A 2 18.69 1.98 -0.39
C VAL A 2 18.26 1.75 1.06
N LEU A 3 17.34 2.58 1.58
CA LEU A 3 16.82 2.41 2.95
C LEU A 3 15.83 1.23 2.99
N HIS A 4 15.77 0.51 4.11
CA HIS A 4 14.90 -0.65 4.28
C HIS A 4 14.27 -0.71 5.69
N THR A 5 13.17 -1.44 5.81
CA THR A 5 12.50 -1.80 7.06
C THR A 5 11.77 -3.13 6.84
N GLY A 6 11.26 -3.77 7.90
CA GLY A 6 10.59 -5.07 7.82
C GLY A 6 11.53 -6.28 7.79
N SER A 7 12.76 -6.09 7.34
CA SER A 7 13.87 -7.04 7.44
C SER A 7 15.13 -6.34 7.96
N PHE A 8 15.85 -7.00 8.86
CA PHE A 8 16.98 -6.43 9.59
C PHE A 8 18.15 -7.42 9.65
N PRO A 9 19.39 -6.95 9.92
CA PRO A 9 20.55 -7.82 10.11
C PRO A 9 20.63 -8.41 11.53
N SER A 10 19.90 -7.87 12.51
CA SER A 10 19.91 -8.35 13.90
C SER A 10 18.65 -7.97 14.67
N ALA A 11 18.40 -8.65 15.80
CA ALA A 11 17.32 -8.32 16.72
C ALA A 11 17.45 -6.89 17.31
N ALA A 12 18.67 -6.40 17.50
CA ALA A 12 18.90 -5.03 17.96
C ALA A 12 18.49 -4.00 16.90
N ALA A 13 18.83 -4.25 15.63
CA ALA A 13 18.45 -3.38 14.52
C ALA A 13 16.93 -3.35 14.31
N GLN A 14 16.23 -4.48 14.47
CA GLN A 14 14.77 -4.57 14.38
C GLN A 14 14.02 -3.67 15.38
N ARG A 15 14.63 -3.33 16.53
CA ARG A 15 14.04 -2.45 17.56
C ARG A 15 14.15 -0.96 17.22
N ILE A 16 14.66 -0.61 16.05
CA ILE A 16 14.85 0.77 15.61
C ILE A 16 13.95 1.01 14.39
N PRO A 17 12.82 1.72 14.55
CA PRO A 17 11.96 2.08 13.44
C PRO A 17 12.72 2.90 12.39
N LEU A 18 12.47 2.63 11.11
CA LEU A 18 12.98 3.46 10.03
C LEU A 18 12.36 4.86 10.13
N MET A 19 13.23 5.86 10.30
CA MET A 19 12.87 7.27 10.35
C MET A 19 13.36 7.97 9.08
N LEU A 20 12.43 8.56 8.34
CA LEU A 20 12.66 9.36 7.15
C LEU A 20 12.44 10.84 7.46
N LYS A 21 13.03 11.72 6.66
CA LYS A 21 12.80 13.17 6.72
C LYS A 21 12.36 13.68 5.36
N VAL A 22 11.09 14.04 5.23
CA VAL A 22 10.50 14.55 3.98
C VAL A 22 10.21 16.03 4.16
N ARG A 23 10.91 16.90 3.42
CA ARG A 23 10.76 18.37 3.53
C ARG A 23 10.80 18.88 4.99
N GLY A 24 11.69 18.31 5.80
CA GLY A 24 11.82 18.66 7.22
C GLY A 24 10.88 17.92 8.18
N VAL A 25 9.88 17.19 7.68
CA VAL A 25 8.92 16.44 8.49
C VAL A 25 9.46 15.03 8.79
N PRO A 26 9.63 14.66 10.08
CA PRO A 26 10.03 13.32 10.45
C PRO A 26 8.86 12.34 10.27
N LEU A 27 9.10 11.28 9.49
CA LEU A 27 8.15 10.24 9.16
C LEU A 27 8.71 8.89 9.60
N ALA A 28 7.91 8.04 10.21
CA ALA A 28 8.25 6.65 10.43
C ALA A 28 7.56 5.76 9.40
N PHE A 29 8.32 4.84 8.82
CA PHE A 29 7.83 3.84 7.89
C PHE A 29 8.02 2.46 8.51
N LEU A 30 6.92 1.81 8.87
CA LEU A 30 6.91 0.48 9.49
C LEU A 30 6.41 -0.52 8.46
N SER A 31 7.01 -1.71 8.36
CA SER A 31 6.58 -2.75 7.43
C SER A 31 6.47 -4.11 8.13
N TYR A 32 5.40 -4.84 7.80
CA TYR A 32 5.06 -6.14 8.39
C TYR A 32 4.38 -7.06 7.39
N VAL A 33 4.46 -8.37 7.63
CA VAL A 33 3.66 -9.39 6.92
C VAL A 33 2.61 -9.99 7.85
N SER A 34 1.37 -10.04 7.40
CA SER A 34 0.27 -10.72 8.08
C SER A 34 0.01 -12.08 7.45
N GLY A 35 -0.55 -13.00 8.24
CA GLY A 35 -0.80 -14.36 7.81
C GLY A 35 0.38 -15.30 8.03
N GLU A 36 0.06 -16.57 7.97
CA GLU A 36 1.02 -17.67 7.95
C GLU A 36 1.13 -18.15 6.51
N ILE A 37 2.34 -18.51 6.09
CA ILE A 37 2.54 -19.22 4.83
C ILE A 37 2.64 -20.70 5.26
N PRO A 38 1.63 -21.54 4.98
CA PRO A 38 1.66 -22.95 5.38
C PRO A 38 2.94 -23.64 4.88
N GLY A 39 3.57 -24.46 5.71
CA GLY A 39 4.81 -25.15 5.36
C GLY A 39 6.08 -24.30 5.48
N THR A 40 6.01 -23.06 5.96
CA THR A 40 7.22 -22.25 6.21
C THR A 40 8.01 -22.83 7.38
N PRO A 41 9.29 -23.20 7.18
CA PRO A 41 10.12 -23.68 8.28
C PRO A 41 10.34 -22.58 9.33
N PRO A 42 10.67 -22.94 10.58
CA PRO A 42 11.03 -21.97 11.60
C PRO A 42 12.12 -21.03 11.08
N ASN A 43 11.90 -19.72 11.19
CA ASN A 43 12.90 -18.73 10.81
C ASN A 43 13.94 -18.62 11.95
N PRO A 44 15.20 -19.06 11.75
CA PRO A 44 16.23 -18.97 12.79
C PRO A 44 16.61 -17.52 13.11
N ASN A 45 16.27 -16.58 12.24
CA ASN A 45 16.56 -15.15 12.35
C ASN A 45 15.25 -14.34 12.37
N PRO A 46 14.45 -14.34 13.45
CA PRO A 46 13.13 -13.68 13.49
C PRO A 46 13.18 -12.16 13.23
N TRP A 47 14.36 -11.56 13.27
CA TRP A 47 14.59 -10.17 12.89
C TRP A 47 14.61 -9.92 11.37
N SER A 48 14.74 -10.95 10.55
CA SER A 48 14.68 -10.84 9.09
C SER A 48 13.26 -10.67 8.55
N LEU A 49 12.23 -10.85 9.40
CA LEU A 49 10.83 -10.72 9.00
C LEU A 49 9.95 -10.20 10.14
N ASN A 50 9.43 -8.99 9.96
CA ASN A 50 8.44 -8.43 10.87
C ASN A 50 7.06 -9.08 10.66
N ARG A 51 6.65 -9.96 11.57
CA ARG A 51 5.26 -10.47 11.61
C ARG A 51 4.30 -9.41 12.15
N ALA A 52 3.20 -9.21 11.45
CA ALA A 52 2.15 -8.28 11.80
C ALA A 52 1.37 -8.79 13.01
N GLY A 53 1.31 -7.98 14.06
CA GLY A 53 0.46 -8.18 15.21
C GLY A 53 0.10 -6.81 15.78
N ALA A 54 -1.18 -6.56 16.03
CA ALA A 54 -1.64 -5.22 16.41
C ALA A 54 -0.85 -4.63 17.58
N GLN A 55 -0.64 -5.42 18.66
CA GLN A 55 0.12 -4.96 19.82
C GLN A 55 1.57 -4.55 19.47
N ARG A 56 2.24 -5.35 18.64
CA ARG A 56 3.60 -5.08 18.19
C ARG A 56 3.69 -3.81 17.35
N ILE A 57 2.82 -3.70 16.33
CA ILE A 57 2.77 -2.52 15.45
C ILE A 57 2.52 -1.26 16.26
N LEU A 58 1.60 -1.31 17.23
CA LEU A 58 1.30 -0.16 18.09
C LEU A 58 2.46 0.18 19.04
N ALA A 59 3.20 -0.80 19.55
CA ALA A 59 4.39 -0.55 20.35
C ALA A 59 5.48 0.16 19.54
N ASP A 60 5.73 -0.30 18.30
CA ASP A 60 6.70 0.28 17.38
C ASP A 60 6.27 1.70 16.95
N ALA A 61 4.98 1.91 16.68
CA ALA A 61 4.43 3.24 16.40
C ALA A 61 4.61 4.21 17.57
N ARG A 62 4.36 3.77 18.81
CA ARG A 62 4.64 4.59 20.01
C ARG A 62 6.11 4.92 20.14
N GLN A 63 7.00 3.96 19.85
CA GLN A 63 8.44 4.20 19.86
C GLN A 63 8.84 5.23 18.80
N ALA A 64 8.30 5.12 17.59
CA ALA A 64 8.50 6.10 16.52
C ALA A 64 8.03 7.50 16.93
N ARG A 65 6.87 7.62 17.58
CA ARG A 65 6.38 8.89 18.14
C ARG A 65 7.31 9.47 19.20
N ARG A 66 7.82 8.64 20.12
CA ARG A 66 8.84 9.08 21.12
C ARG A 66 10.14 9.56 20.47
N ARG A 67 10.50 9.00 19.30
CA ARG A 67 11.63 9.45 18.46
C ARG A 67 11.31 10.67 17.58
N GLY A 68 10.13 11.28 17.74
CA GLY A 68 9.76 12.52 17.08
C GLY A 68 9.00 12.36 15.76
N ALA A 69 8.57 11.16 15.37
CA ALA A 69 7.75 10.96 14.17
C ALA A 69 6.47 11.82 14.22
N ARG A 70 6.23 12.62 13.18
CA ARG A 70 4.99 13.38 12.97
C ARG A 70 4.01 12.65 12.05
N VAL A 71 4.53 11.78 11.18
CA VAL A 71 3.77 10.84 10.36
C VAL A 71 4.22 9.42 10.72
N VAL A 72 3.28 8.49 10.86
CA VAL A 72 3.60 7.04 10.97
C VAL A 72 2.78 6.31 9.93
N ILE A 73 3.46 5.74 8.94
CA ILE A 73 2.87 4.88 7.91
C ILE A 73 3.16 3.44 8.28
N VAL A 74 2.12 2.61 8.29
CA VAL A 74 2.24 1.16 8.45
C VAL A 74 1.97 0.52 7.11
N ASN A 75 2.99 -0.07 6.52
CA ASN A 75 2.87 -0.95 5.37
C ASN A 75 2.63 -2.40 5.85
N VAL A 76 1.64 -3.08 5.27
CA VAL A 76 1.30 -4.46 5.64
C VAL A 76 1.11 -5.30 4.38
N HIS A 77 1.86 -6.38 4.29
CA HIS A 77 1.67 -7.42 3.29
C HIS A 77 0.63 -8.42 3.82
N TRP A 78 -0.60 -8.43 3.29
CA TRP A 78 -1.75 -9.11 3.91
C TRP A 78 -2.90 -9.46 2.95
N GLY A 79 -3.89 -10.20 3.44
CA GLY A 79 -5.07 -10.55 2.64
C GLY A 79 -4.93 -11.90 1.96
N LYS A 80 -5.78 -12.14 0.96
CA LYS A 80 -5.78 -13.35 0.15
C LYS A 80 -5.51 -12.95 -1.29
N GLU A 81 -4.60 -13.66 -1.93
CA GLU A 81 -4.24 -13.40 -3.32
C GLU A 81 -5.46 -13.41 -4.23
N TYR A 82 -5.49 -12.42 -5.13
CA TYR A 82 -6.49 -12.21 -6.16
C TYR A 82 -7.93 -11.95 -5.66
N GLU A 83 -8.10 -11.56 -4.40
CA GLU A 83 -9.38 -11.07 -3.89
C GLU A 83 -9.41 -9.53 -3.85
N SER A 84 -10.23 -8.90 -4.69
CA SER A 84 -10.39 -7.44 -4.73
C SER A 84 -11.11 -6.89 -3.49
N ASP A 85 -11.90 -7.72 -2.81
CA ASP A 85 -12.53 -7.36 -1.54
C ASP A 85 -11.60 -7.60 -0.34
N PRO A 86 -11.44 -6.62 0.58
CA PRO A 86 -10.64 -6.82 1.78
C PRO A 86 -11.20 -7.89 2.70
N THR A 87 -10.37 -8.86 3.05
CA THR A 87 -10.72 -9.96 3.94
C THR A 87 -11.14 -9.45 5.34
N PRO A 88 -11.94 -10.23 6.10
CA PRO A 88 -12.30 -9.87 7.47
C PRO A 88 -11.08 -9.62 8.39
N THR A 89 -9.97 -10.32 8.17
CA THR A 89 -8.73 -10.15 8.93
C THR A 89 -8.04 -8.83 8.61
N GLN A 90 -7.97 -8.44 7.32
CA GLN A 90 -7.48 -7.11 6.92
C GLN A 90 -8.31 -6.01 7.57
N ARG A 91 -9.65 -6.09 7.48
CA ARG A 91 -10.55 -5.08 8.04
C ARG A 91 -10.40 -4.95 9.56
N ARG A 92 -10.34 -6.06 10.30
CA ARG A 92 -10.11 -6.04 11.76
C ARG A 92 -8.79 -5.38 12.13
N LEU A 93 -7.69 -5.77 11.47
CA LEU A 93 -6.38 -5.17 11.76
C LEU A 93 -6.37 -3.68 11.43
N ALA A 94 -6.90 -3.28 10.27
CA ALA A 94 -7.03 -1.88 9.87
C ALA A 94 -7.83 -1.07 10.91
N GLN A 95 -8.97 -1.57 11.39
CA GLN A 95 -9.75 -0.92 12.45
C GLN A 95 -8.96 -0.76 13.75
N THR A 96 -8.24 -1.79 14.20
CA THR A 96 -7.42 -1.72 15.41
C THR A 96 -6.29 -0.70 15.26
N LEU A 97 -5.56 -0.70 14.14
CA LEU A 97 -4.45 0.22 13.92
C LEU A 97 -4.92 1.66 13.79
N THR A 98 -6.00 1.90 13.04
CA THR A 98 -6.50 3.26 12.80
C THR A 98 -7.10 3.92 14.04
N ALA A 99 -7.61 3.15 15.02
CA ALA A 99 -8.03 3.70 16.31
C ALA A 99 -6.88 4.31 17.13
N ALA A 100 -5.64 3.84 16.94
CA ALA A 100 -4.52 4.29 17.75
C ALA A 100 -3.99 5.64 17.26
N PRO A 101 -3.91 6.69 18.10
CA PRO A 101 -3.53 8.05 17.69
C PRO A 101 -2.14 8.15 17.04
N GLU A 102 -1.26 7.19 17.30
CA GLU A 102 0.09 7.13 16.77
C GLU A 102 0.12 6.84 15.26
N ILE A 103 -0.85 6.10 14.73
CA ILE A 103 -0.90 5.74 13.30
C ILE A 103 -1.46 6.88 12.48
N THR A 104 -0.81 7.21 11.36
CA THR A 104 -1.31 8.20 10.40
C THR A 104 -1.98 7.55 9.19
N ALA A 105 -1.42 6.45 8.66
CA ALA A 105 -1.96 5.73 7.52
C ALA A 105 -1.59 4.25 7.55
N VAL A 106 -2.41 3.41 6.91
CA VAL A 106 -2.12 1.99 6.66
C VAL A 106 -2.15 1.73 5.15
N ILE A 107 -1.11 1.10 4.62
CA ILE A 107 -0.94 0.82 3.19
C ILE A 107 -0.71 -0.68 2.99
N GLY A 108 -1.61 -1.32 2.26
CA GLY A 108 -1.65 -2.75 2.08
C GLY A 108 -1.19 -3.19 0.69
N GLN A 109 -0.53 -4.34 0.65
CA GLN A 109 -0.05 -5.04 -0.54
C GLN A 109 -0.23 -6.55 -0.30
N HIS A 110 0.24 -7.41 -1.22
CA HIS A 110 0.19 -8.91 -1.24
C HIS A 110 -0.81 -9.47 -2.24
N VAL A 111 -2.03 -8.93 -2.29
CA VAL A 111 -3.14 -9.60 -2.98
C VAL A 111 -3.05 -9.57 -4.51
N HIS A 112 -2.04 -8.91 -5.09
CA HIS A 112 -1.78 -8.83 -6.53
C HIS A 112 -2.87 -8.20 -7.40
N VAL A 113 -3.99 -7.78 -6.81
CA VAL A 113 -5.06 -7.01 -7.43
C VAL A 113 -5.32 -5.74 -6.63
N VAL A 114 -5.94 -4.75 -7.25
CA VAL A 114 -6.35 -3.53 -6.56
C VAL A 114 -7.44 -3.87 -5.53
N GLN A 115 -7.38 -3.22 -4.36
CA GLN A 115 -8.45 -3.24 -3.36
C GLN A 115 -8.84 -1.80 -2.95
N PRO A 116 -9.99 -1.59 -2.29
CA PRO A 116 -10.48 -0.26 -1.93
C PRO A 116 -9.49 0.62 -1.16
N ILE A 117 -9.61 1.93 -1.38
CA ILE A 117 -9.01 2.96 -0.52
C ILE A 117 -10.14 3.55 0.33
N GLU A 118 -10.05 3.42 1.65
CA GLU A 118 -11.12 3.83 2.58
C GLU A 118 -10.59 4.78 3.67
N ARG A 119 -11.53 5.48 4.34
CA ARG A 119 -11.27 6.12 5.64
C ARG A 119 -11.81 5.25 6.77
N VAL A 120 -10.94 4.47 7.39
CA VAL A 120 -11.30 3.68 8.57
C VAL A 120 -10.99 4.49 9.83
N ARG A 121 -12.01 4.76 10.65
CA ARG A 121 -11.88 5.59 11.87
C ARG A 121 -11.20 6.94 11.60
N GLY A 122 -11.55 7.57 10.47
CA GLY A 122 -11.03 8.87 10.05
C GLY A 122 -9.62 8.85 9.43
N LYS A 123 -8.97 7.68 9.33
CA LYS A 123 -7.61 7.54 8.79
C LYS A 123 -7.59 6.75 7.48
N PRO A 124 -6.69 7.09 6.55
CA PRO A 124 -6.55 6.39 5.29
C PRO A 124 -6.12 4.93 5.49
N VAL A 125 -6.77 4.05 4.76
CA VAL A 125 -6.37 2.66 4.56
C VAL A 125 -6.42 2.37 3.07
N VAL A 126 -5.26 2.09 2.47
CA VAL A 126 -5.18 1.45 1.14
C VAL A 126 -5.12 -0.04 1.42
N PHE A 127 -6.13 -0.82 1.03
CA PHE A 127 -6.14 -2.25 1.37
C PHE A 127 -5.19 -3.09 0.50
N GLY A 128 -5.03 -2.73 -0.77
CA GLY A 128 -4.20 -3.43 -1.74
C GLY A 128 -3.90 -2.53 -2.94
N GLU A 129 -2.63 -2.29 -3.22
CA GLU A 129 -2.19 -1.44 -4.34
C GLU A 129 -2.17 -2.17 -5.71
N GLY A 130 -2.46 -3.47 -5.75
CA GLY A 130 -2.23 -4.30 -6.93
C GLY A 130 -0.74 -4.47 -7.24
N ASN A 131 -0.42 -4.72 -8.51
CA ASN A 131 0.94 -4.89 -8.96
C ASN A 131 1.52 -3.58 -9.51
N LEU A 132 2.78 -3.29 -9.20
CA LEU A 132 3.52 -2.18 -9.82
C LEU A 132 4.36 -2.67 -11.00
N LEU A 133 5.26 -3.63 -10.75
CA LEU A 133 6.05 -4.33 -11.77
C LEU A 133 5.97 -5.82 -11.44
N SER A 134 5.42 -6.63 -12.34
CA SER A 134 5.14 -8.05 -12.10
C SER A 134 5.27 -8.86 -13.39
N ASN A 135 5.40 -10.19 -13.25
CA ASN A 135 5.27 -11.15 -14.35
C ASN A 135 3.91 -11.87 -14.34
N GLN A 136 2.97 -11.37 -13.54
CA GLN A 136 1.63 -11.95 -13.44
C GLN A 136 0.74 -11.40 -14.55
N THR A 137 0.18 -12.32 -15.30
CA THR A 137 -0.78 -12.09 -16.40
C THR A 137 -1.92 -13.09 -16.24
N GLU A 138 -2.97 -12.94 -17.04
CA GLU A 138 -4.08 -13.91 -17.09
C GLU A 138 -3.62 -15.35 -17.40
N ALA A 139 -2.42 -15.54 -17.96
CA ALA A 139 -1.88 -16.86 -18.26
C ALA A 139 -1.58 -17.71 -17.00
N CYS A 140 -1.31 -17.08 -15.86
CA CYS A 140 -1.02 -17.77 -14.59
C CYS A 140 -1.98 -17.43 -13.46
N CYS A 141 -2.68 -16.31 -13.59
CA CYS A 141 -3.12 -15.50 -12.48
C CYS A 141 -4.45 -14.80 -12.84
N ALA A 142 -5.01 -14.00 -11.92
CA ALA A 142 -6.21 -13.23 -12.21
C ALA A 142 -5.98 -12.19 -13.33
N VAL A 143 -7.00 -11.88 -14.13
CA VAL A 143 -6.89 -10.91 -15.23
C VAL A 143 -6.53 -9.52 -14.69
N GLU A 144 -7.08 -9.19 -13.53
CA GLU A 144 -6.84 -7.96 -12.77
C GLU A 144 -5.42 -7.87 -12.20
N SER A 145 -4.59 -8.91 -12.35
CA SER A 145 -3.22 -8.90 -11.82
C SER A 145 -2.25 -8.00 -12.59
N GLN A 146 -2.66 -7.51 -13.77
CA GLN A 146 -1.92 -6.46 -14.48
C GLN A 146 -2.34 -5.06 -14.01
N ASP A 147 -3.41 -4.93 -13.22
CA ASP A 147 -3.85 -3.66 -12.65
C ASP A 147 -3.10 -3.34 -11.35
N GLY A 148 -2.84 -2.06 -11.18
CA GLY A 148 -2.29 -1.51 -9.94
C GLY A 148 -2.64 -0.06 -9.76
N LEU A 149 -2.14 0.51 -8.68
CA LEU A 149 -2.22 1.94 -8.46
C LEU A 149 -1.03 2.48 -7.68
N ILE A 150 -0.78 3.77 -7.86
CA ILE A 150 0.10 4.54 -6.99
C ILE A 150 -0.77 5.42 -6.10
N ALA A 151 -0.78 5.14 -4.79
CA ALA A 151 -1.51 5.96 -3.82
C ALA A 151 -0.76 7.25 -3.48
N LEU A 152 -1.46 8.38 -3.55
CA LEU A 152 -0.95 9.72 -3.25
C LEU A 152 -1.69 10.30 -2.04
N LEU A 153 -0.98 10.42 -0.92
CA LEU A 153 -1.53 10.95 0.34
C LEU A 153 -0.91 12.32 0.67
N ASP A 154 -1.73 13.36 0.71
CA ASP A 154 -1.28 14.71 1.04
C ASP A 154 -1.46 14.95 2.55
N PHE A 155 -0.34 15.15 3.25
CA PHE A 155 -0.31 15.35 4.70
C PHE A 155 -0.21 16.83 5.07
N GLU A 156 -1.05 17.28 5.99
CA GLU A 156 -0.87 18.56 6.69
C GLU A 156 -0.32 18.28 8.10
N VAL A 157 0.79 18.91 8.44
CA VAL A 157 1.46 18.76 9.73
C VAL A 157 1.01 19.87 10.67
N ARG A 158 0.42 19.51 11.81
CA ARG A 158 0.00 20.43 12.86
C ARG A 158 0.73 20.11 14.16
N GLY A 159 1.72 20.94 14.50
CA GLY A 159 2.56 20.70 15.68
C GLY A 159 3.30 19.37 15.61
N LYS A 160 2.95 18.44 16.52
CA LYS A 160 3.58 17.11 16.63
C LYS A 160 2.86 16.00 15.85
N THR A 161 1.73 16.30 15.21
CA THR A 161 0.94 15.31 14.47
C THR A 161 0.75 15.73 13.01
N ALA A 162 0.28 14.80 12.20
CA ALA A 162 -0.06 15.03 10.81
C ALA A 162 -1.39 14.35 10.49
N ARG A 163 -2.16 14.96 9.59
CA ARG A 163 -3.43 14.45 9.10
C ARG A 163 -3.42 14.40 7.58
N VAL A 164 -3.99 13.34 7.01
CA VAL A 164 -4.19 13.26 5.56
C VAL A 164 -5.39 14.12 5.16
N THR A 165 -5.12 15.12 4.34
CA THR A 165 -6.10 16.11 3.86
C THR A 165 -6.72 15.72 2.53
N ARG A 166 -5.93 15.07 1.67
CA ARG A 166 -6.37 14.61 0.34
C ARG A 166 -5.79 13.23 0.04
N MET A 167 -6.60 12.41 -0.61
CA MET A 167 -6.20 11.11 -1.14
C MET A 167 -6.47 11.10 -2.63
N ARG A 168 -5.46 10.73 -3.40
CA ARG A 168 -5.55 10.53 -4.86
C ARG A 168 -4.86 9.22 -5.21
N TYR A 169 -5.13 8.72 -6.39
CA TYR A 169 -4.40 7.56 -6.90
C TYR A 169 -4.21 7.67 -8.40
N VAL A 170 -3.12 7.10 -8.90
CA VAL A 170 -2.85 6.96 -10.34
C VAL A 170 -3.04 5.48 -10.67
N PRO A 171 -4.09 5.09 -11.41
CA PRO A 171 -4.18 3.73 -11.94
C PRO A 171 -2.96 3.43 -12.82
N THR A 172 -2.39 2.25 -12.66
CA THR A 172 -1.26 1.75 -13.44
C THR A 172 -1.60 0.40 -14.04
N TRP A 173 -1.06 0.12 -15.22
CA TRP A 173 -1.19 -1.18 -15.87
C TRP A 173 0.18 -1.70 -16.28
N VAL A 174 0.45 -2.98 -16.02
CA VAL A 174 1.72 -3.62 -16.40
C VAL A 174 1.57 -4.19 -17.81
N LYS A 175 2.29 -3.59 -18.77
CA LYS A 175 2.36 -4.05 -20.15
C LYS A 175 3.33 -5.21 -20.29
N HIS A 176 2.86 -6.25 -20.96
CA HIS A 176 3.65 -7.42 -21.35
C HIS A 176 3.72 -7.54 -22.88
N PRO A 177 4.81 -8.09 -23.43
CA PRO A 177 5.98 -8.68 -22.73
C PRO A 177 7.04 -7.67 -22.28
N GLU A 178 6.85 -6.37 -22.45
CA GLU A 178 7.86 -5.35 -22.22
C GLU A 178 8.18 -5.09 -20.73
N PHE A 179 7.31 -5.54 -19.82
CA PHE A 179 7.39 -5.25 -18.38
C PHE A 179 7.41 -3.75 -18.10
N GLU A 180 6.59 -3.00 -18.84
CA GLU A 180 6.47 -1.55 -18.71
C GLU A 180 5.30 -1.20 -17.79
N VAL A 181 5.52 -0.27 -16.86
CA VAL A 181 4.46 0.25 -15.98
C VAL A 181 3.86 1.49 -16.60
N LEU A 182 2.62 1.39 -17.08
CA LEU A 182 1.93 2.48 -17.74
C LEU A 182 1.02 3.21 -16.75
N PRO A 183 1.26 4.49 -16.42
CA PRO A 183 0.26 5.33 -15.78
C PRO A 183 -0.93 5.50 -16.73
N VAL A 184 -2.06 4.86 -16.43
CA VAL A 184 -3.11 4.57 -17.41
C VAL A 184 -3.60 5.82 -18.13
N GLY A 185 -3.85 6.90 -17.40
CA GLY A 185 -4.33 8.14 -18.00
C GLY A 185 -3.27 8.95 -18.77
N GLU A 186 -1.98 8.73 -18.54
CA GLU A 186 -0.92 9.29 -19.38
C GLU A 186 -0.78 8.47 -20.66
N ALA A 187 -0.77 7.15 -20.54
CA ALA A 187 -0.70 6.23 -21.67
C ALA A 187 -1.86 6.46 -22.65
N LEU A 188 -3.10 6.59 -22.17
CA LEU A 188 -4.26 6.89 -23.02
C LEU A 188 -4.17 8.23 -23.77
N ARG A 189 -3.45 9.23 -23.23
CA ARG A 189 -3.21 10.52 -23.89
C ARG A 189 -2.11 10.45 -24.95
N ALA A 190 -1.26 9.43 -24.91
CA ALA A 190 -0.21 9.19 -25.88
C ALA A 190 -0.72 8.53 -27.17
N ASP A 191 -2.05 8.34 -27.29
CA ASP A 191 -2.73 7.71 -28.42
C ASP A 191 -2.20 6.29 -28.74
N PRO A 192 -2.38 5.34 -27.81
CA PRO A 192 -1.88 3.99 -27.98
C PRO A 192 -2.70 3.23 -29.03
N GLU A 193 -2.13 2.15 -29.56
CA GLU A 193 -2.79 1.25 -30.50
C GLU A 193 -4.14 0.75 -29.95
N PRO A 194 -5.14 0.44 -30.81
CA PRO A 194 -6.50 0.15 -30.38
C PRO A 194 -6.65 -0.92 -29.29
N GLU A 195 -5.85 -2.00 -29.36
CA GLU A 195 -5.87 -3.08 -28.37
C GLU A 195 -5.35 -2.64 -27.00
N GLU A 196 -4.25 -1.87 -26.98
CA GLU A 196 -3.70 -1.32 -25.75
C GLU A 196 -4.63 -0.26 -25.16
N ARG A 197 -5.25 0.57 -26.01
CA ARG A 197 -6.29 1.52 -25.59
C ARG A 197 -7.42 0.80 -24.86
N GLU A 198 -7.94 -0.29 -25.41
CA GLU A 198 -9.04 -1.04 -24.80
C GLU A 198 -8.62 -1.64 -23.44
N ALA A 199 -7.40 -2.20 -23.35
CA ALA A 199 -6.86 -2.72 -22.09
C ALA A 199 -6.71 -1.62 -21.03
N LEU A 200 -6.19 -0.45 -21.40
CA LEU A 200 -6.03 0.70 -20.51
C LEU A 200 -7.38 1.28 -20.06
N GLU A 201 -8.37 1.36 -20.94
CA GLU A 201 -9.73 1.81 -20.60
C GLU A 201 -10.41 0.86 -19.61
N ARG A 202 -10.28 -0.46 -19.82
CA ARG A 202 -10.75 -1.48 -18.87
C ARG A 202 -10.02 -1.38 -17.53
N SER A 203 -8.69 -1.34 -17.53
CA SER A 203 -7.85 -1.20 -16.32
C SER A 203 -8.25 0.02 -15.49
N TYR A 204 -8.44 1.18 -16.13
CA TYR A 204 -8.92 2.39 -15.46
C TYR A 204 -10.31 2.17 -14.85
N LYS A 205 -11.25 1.63 -15.61
CA LYS A 205 -12.62 1.41 -15.16
C LYS A 205 -12.63 0.46 -13.95
N ASP A 206 -11.95 -0.67 -14.03
CA ASP A 206 -11.95 -1.69 -12.99
C ASP A 206 -11.25 -1.19 -11.72
N THR A 207 -10.12 -0.50 -11.86
CA THR A 207 -9.45 0.17 -10.74
C THR A 207 -10.36 1.20 -10.06
N VAL A 208 -11.07 2.03 -10.84
CA VAL A 208 -11.97 3.06 -10.30
C VAL A 208 -13.21 2.47 -9.66
N ASP A 209 -13.74 1.37 -10.18
CA ASP A 209 -14.90 0.68 -9.62
C ASP A 209 -14.56 0.03 -8.28
N VAL A 210 -13.36 -0.56 -8.15
CA VAL A 210 -12.89 -1.15 -6.89
C VAL A 210 -12.52 -0.09 -5.86
N VAL A 211 -11.74 0.93 -6.24
CA VAL A 211 -11.28 1.97 -5.31
C VAL A 211 -12.42 2.92 -4.93
N GLY A 212 -13.34 3.15 -5.85
CA GLY A 212 -14.36 4.17 -5.75
C GLY A 212 -13.80 5.59 -5.89
N ARG A 213 -14.66 6.56 -5.60
CA ARG A 213 -14.39 8.00 -5.75
C ARG A 213 -14.65 8.82 -4.49
N GLU A 214 -15.25 8.21 -3.48
CA GLU A 214 -15.67 8.91 -2.25
C GLU A 214 -14.47 9.24 -1.37
N ALA A 215 -13.62 8.25 -1.10
CA ALA A 215 -12.49 8.42 -0.21
C ALA A 215 -11.26 9.01 -0.93
N ALA A 216 -10.99 8.59 -2.18
CA ALA A 216 -9.85 9.02 -2.98
C ALA A 216 -10.27 9.33 -4.42
N THR A 217 -9.56 10.25 -5.07
CA THR A 217 -9.87 10.66 -6.46
C THR A 217 -8.85 10.07 -7.44
N PRO A 218 -9.28 9.41 -8.53
CA PRO A 218 -8.37 8.94 -9.57
C PRO A 218 -7.71 10.12 -10.29
N ILE A 219 -6.53 9.88 -10.84
CA ILE A 219 -5.82 10.78 -11.75
C ILE A 219 -5.64 10.03 -13.07
N PRO A 220 -6.27 10.50 -14.17
CA PRO A 220 -7.21 11.62 -14.24
C PRO A 220 -8.54 11.32 -13.53
N PRO A 221 -9.37 12.34 -13.20
CA PRO A 221 -10.68 12.09 -12.60
C PRO A 221 -11.66 11.38 -13.53
N ARG A 222 -11.53 11.57 -14.85
CA ARG A 222 -12.31 10.91 -15.89
C ARG A 222 -11.38 10.66 -17.09
N LEU A 223 -11.65 9.60 -17.83
CA LEU A 223 -11.06 9.43 -19.14
C LEU A 223 -11.68 10.44 -20.12
N PRO A 224 -10.94 10.83 -21.18
CA PRO A 224 -11.46 11.67 -22.25
C PRO A 224 -12.68 11.07 -22.95
#